data_AF-A0A7K2TLW6-F1
#
_entry.id   AF-A0A7K2TLW6-F1
#
_cell.length_a   1.000
_cell.length_b   1.000
_cell.length_c   1.000
_cell.angle_alpha   90.00
_cell.angle_beta   90.00
_cell.angle_gamma   90.00
#
_symmetry.space_group_name_H-M   'P 1'
#
loop_
_entity.id
_entity.type
_entity.pdbx_description
1 polymer ?
#
loop_
_entity_poly.entity_id
_entity_poly.type
_entity_poly.pdbx_seq_one_letter_code
_entity_poly.pdbx_strand_id
1 'polypeptide(L)'
;MSLDASRIEPRPERLTAHEARQRLEHARNTRMTQLQALGESSQDDQLMSAQKDAIERVLKEIDEAFARVENGTYGTCLGCSKPVPDERLEILPYTRHCVACQRRAA
;
A
#
# COMPACT_ATOMS: atom_id res chain seq x y z
N MET A 1 -8.37 2.70 47.38
CA MET A 1 -7.93 4.06 46.98
C MET A 1 -7.06 3.90 45.75
N SER A 2 -7.37 4.69 44.72
CA SER A 2 -6.55 5.05 43.55
C SER A 2 -5.98 3.93 42.70
N LEU A 3 -6.72 3.64 41.62
CA LEU A 3 -6.21 3.06 40.39
C LEU A 3 -5.25 4.06 39.75
N ASP A 4 -3.95 3.75 39.74
CA ASP A 4 -3.01 4.38 38.82
C ASP A 4 -2.52 3.32 37.85
N ALA A 5 -3.47 2.78 37.09
CA ALA A 5 -3.16 2.11 35.84
C ALA A 5 -2.72 3.23 34.88
N SER A 6 -1.45 3.61 34.99
CA SER A 6 -0.73 4.35 33.97
C SER A 6 -1.06 3.70 32.64
N ARG A 7 -1.98 4.34 31.94
CA ARG A 7 -2.51 3.97 30.64
C ARG A 7 -1.35 4.07 29.67
N ILE A 8 -0.61 2.98 29.54
CA ILE A 8 0.30 2.77 28.42
C ILE A 8 -0.63 2.56 27.23
N GLU A 9 -1.06 3.66 26.61
CA GLU A 9 -1.63 3.61 25.27
C GLU A 9 -0.62 2.85 24.42
N PRO A 10 -0.98 1.72 23.77
CA PRO A 10 -0.07 1.06 22.85
C PRO A 10 0.25 2.08 21.77
N ARG A 11 1.48 2.56 21.76
CA ARG A 11 2.00 3.43 20.71
C ARG A 11 1.69 2.68 19.41
N PRO A 12 0.94 3.24 18.44
CA PRO A 12 0.71 2.53 17.19
C PRO A 12 2.09 2.21 16.64
N GLU A 13 2.42 0.91 16.66
CA GLU A 13 3.75 0.42 16.32
C GLU A 13 3.92 0.72 14.84
N ARG A 14 4.62 1.84 14.56
CA ARG A 14 4.97 2.21 13.20
C ARG A 14 5.59 0.98 12.56
N LEU A 15 4.99 0.53 11.47
CA LEU A 15 5.47 -0.61 10.71
C LEU A 15 6.98 -0.48 10.48
N THR A 16 7.73 -1.49 10.86
CA THR A 16 9.17 -1.49 10.61
C THR A 16 9.41 -1.52 9.09
N ALA A 17 10.56 -0.99 8.65
CA ALA A 17 10.94 -1.03 7.24
C ALA A 17 10.96 -2.47 6.68
N HIS A 18 11.29 -3.46 7.51
CA HIS A 18 11.26 -4.88 7.14
C HIS A 18 9.84 -5.37 6.87
N GLU A 19 8.91 -5.13 7.79
CA GLU A 19 7.50 -5.53 7.63
C GLU A 19 6.83 -4.81 6.47
N ALA A 20 7.17 -3.53 6.24
CA ALA A 20 6.72 -2.79 5.07
C ALA A 20 7.18 -3.47 3.77
N ARG A 21 8.46 -3.86 3.69
CA ARG A 21 9.00 -4.60 2.53
C ARG A 21 8.31 -5.94 2.32
N GLN A 22 8.11 -6.72 3.38
CA GLN A 22 7.43 -8.01 3.28
C GLN A 22 6.00 -7.88 2.74
N ARG A 23 5.24 -6.90 3.25
CA ARG A 23 3.88 -6.61 2.76
C ARG A 23 3.88 -6.16 1.29
N LEU A 24 4.82 -5.30 0.91
CA LEU A 24 4.97 -4.85 -0.48
C LEU A 24 5.34 -6.00 -1.42
N GLU A 25 6.23 -6.90 -1.00
CA GLU A 25 6.60 -8.07 -1.78
C GLU A 25 5.43 -9.04 -1.96
N HIS A 26 4.67 -9.30 -0.90
CA HIS A 26 3.45 -10.10 -1.00
C HIS A 26 2.44 -9.48 -1.98
N ALA A 27 2.24 -8.16 -1.91
CA ALA A 27 1.38 -7.44 -2.84
C ALA A 27 1.89 -7.54 -4.29
N ARG A 28 3.20 -7.36 -4.52
CA ARG A 28 3.85 -7.47 -5.83
C ARG A 28 3.63 -8.85 -6.44
N ASN A 29 3.95 -9.89 -5.70
CA ASN A 29 3.86 -11.27 -6.17
C ASN A 29 2.40 -11.63 -6.51
N THR A 30 1.44 -11.22 -5.68
CA THR A 30 0.01 -11.41 -5.94
C THR A 30 -0.43 -10.75 -7.25
N ARG A 31 -0.01 -9.50 -7.50
CA ARG A 31 -0.32 -8.78 -8.75
C ARG A 31 0.36 -9.40 -9.97
N MET A 32 1.58 -9.91 -9.82
CA MET A 32 2.30 -10.60 -10.88
C MET A 32 1.57 -11.88 -11.32
N THR A 33 1.10 -12.68 -10.37
CA THR A 33 0.30 -13.87 -10.66
C THR A 33 -1.00 -13.52 -11.39
N GLN A 34 -1.69 -12.44 -10.97
CA GLN A 34 -2.89 -11.96 -11.67
C GLN A 34 -2.57 -11.54 -13.10
N LEU A 35 -1.46 -10.80 -13.31
CA LEU A 35 -1.04 -10.36 -14.63
C LEU A 35 -0.76 -11.54 -15.57
N GLN A 36 -0.11 -12.59 -15.06
CA GLN A 36 0.18 -13.81 -15.81
C GLN A 36 -1.11 -14.53 -16.22
N ALA A 37 -2.06 -14.71 -15.30
CA ALA A 37 -3.33 -15.36 -15.58
C ALA A 37 -4.16 -14.64 -16.66
N LEU A 38 -4.10 -13.31 -16.74
CA LEU A 38 -4.78 -12.54 -17.78
C LEU A 38 -4.19 -12.76 -19.19
N GLY A 39 -2.90 -13.08 -19.29
CA GLY A 39 -2.24 -13.34 -20.57
C GLY A 39 -2.63 -14.68 -21.20
N GLU A 40 -3.22 -15.59 -20.42
CA GLU A 40 -3.61 -16.94 -20.86
C GLU A 40 -5.05 -16.99 -21.40
N SER A 41 -5.88 -15.97 -21.15
CA SER A 41 -7.31 -15.93 -21.54
C SER A 41 -7.56 -15.18 -22.85
N SER A 42 -8.23 -15.83 -23.81
CA SER A 42 -8.38 -15.37 -25.21
C SER A 42 -9.70 -14.67 -25.56
N GLN A 43 -10.45 -14.11 -24.61
CA GLN A 43 -11.78 -13.55 -24.90
C GLN A 43 -11.94 -12.15 -24.27
N ASP A 44 -12.14 -11.14 -25.14
CA ASP A 44 -12.26 -9.68 -24.92
C ASP A 44 -10.97 -8.85 -24.72
N ASP A 45 -10.20 -8.66 -25.81
CA ASP A 45 -8.96 -7.86 -25.86
C ASP A 45 -9.05 -6.48 -25.18
N GLN A 46 -10.15 -5.75 -25.32
CA GLN A 46 -10.30 -4.40 -24.75
C GLN A 46 -10.47 -4.42 -23.22
N LEU A 47 -11.28 -5.33 -22.69
CA LEU A 47 -11.47 -5.48 -21.24
C LEU A 47 -10.18 -5.99 -20.58
N MET A 48 -9.55 -6.97 -21.23
CA MET A 48 -8.28 -7.54 -20.78
C MET A 48 -7.15 -6.50 -20.76
N SER A 49 -7.09 -5.62 -21.77
CA SER A 49 -6.14 -4.51 -21.80
C SER A 49 -6.34 -3.56 -20.61
N ALA A 50 -7.58 -3.14 -20.33
CA ALA A 50 -7.84 -2.22 -19.22
C ALA A 50 -7.49 -2.82 -17.85
N GLN A 51 -7.71 -4.13 -17.68
CA GLN A 51 -7.31 -4.87 -16.47
C GLN A 51 -5.79 -4.99 -16.35
N LYS A 52 -5.10 -5.33 -17.45
CA LYS A 52 -3.65 -5.37 -17.53
C LYS A 52 -3.03 -4.03 -17.14
N ASP A 53 -3.49 -2.94 -17.75
CA ASP A 53 -3.01 -1.59 -17.46
C ASP A 53 -3.25 -1.22 -15.99
N ALA A 54 -4.38 -1.65 -15.41
CA ALA A 54 -4.66 -1.41 -14.00
C ALA A 54 -3.66 -2.15 -13.08
N ILE A 55 -3.34 -3.40 -13.39
CA ILE A 55 -2.35 -4.17 -12.64
C ILE A 55 -0.95 -3.57 -12.78
N GLU A 56 -0.55 -3.19 -13.99
CA GLU A 56 0.75 -2.54 -14.25
C GLU A 56 0.87 -1.21 -13.49
N ARG A 57 -0.19 -0.41 -13.44
CA ARG A 57 -0.24 0.80 -12.61
C ARG A 57 -0.01 0.48 -11.13
N VAL A 58 -0.65 -0.56 -10.60
CA VAL A 58 -0.46 -0.98 -9.20
C VAL A 58 0.97 -1.48 -8.95
N LEU A 59 1.55 -2.25 -9.87
CA LEU A 59 2.95 -2.70 -9.77
C LEU A 59 3.90 -1.51 -9.69
N LYS A 60 3.69 -0.48 -10.51
CA LYS A 60 4.44 0.77 -10.43
C LYS A 60 4.28 1.47 -9.07
N GLU A 61 3.07 1.54 -8.53
CA GLU A 61 2.85 2.11 -7.19
C GLU A 61 3.57 1.31 -6.08
N ILE A 62 3.67 -0.01 -6.23
CA ILE A 62 4.44 -0.89 -5.33
C ILE A 62 5.94 -0.61 -5.43
N ASP A 63 6.48 -0.45 -6.64
CA ASP A 63 7.89 -0.11 -6.85
C ASP A 63 8.23 1.26 -6.24
N GLU A 64 7.37 2.25 -6.44
CA GLU A 64 7.51 3.56 -5.79
C GLU A 64 7.43 3.46 -4.27
N ALA A 65 6.64 2.53 -3.73
CA ALA A 65 6.55 2.29 -2.30
C ALA A 65 7.83 1.65 -1.75
N PHE A 66 8.47 0.73 -2.47
CA PHE A 66 9.80 0.20 -2.11
C PHE A 66 10.84 1.33 -2.00
N ALA A 67 10.88 2.23 -2.99
CA ALA A 67 11.77 3.40 -2.95
C ALA A 67 11.49 4.29 -1.73
N ARG A 68 10.22 4.47 -1.33
CA ARG A 68 9.89 5.20 -0.10
C ARG A 68 10.35 4.48 1.16
N VAL A 69 10.36 3.14 1.19
CA VAL A 69 10.90 2.39 2.33
C VAL A 69 12.41 2.58 2.42
N GLU A 70 13.12 2.52 1.30
CA GLU A 70 14.57 2.74 1.23
C GLU A 70 14.96 4.15 1.67
N ASN A 71 14.19 5.16 1.25
CA ASN A 71 14.43 6.56 1.60
C ASN A 71 13.89 6.94 2.98
N GLY A 72 13.27 6.02 3.72
CA GLY A 72 12.71 6.27 5.06
C GLY A 72 11.45 7.15 5.08
N THR A 73 10.82 7.38 3.94
CA THR A 73 9.61 8.21 3.80
C THR A 73 8.31 7.40 3.70
N TYR A 74 8.40 6.07 3.80
CA TYR A 74 7.22 5.19 3.79
C TYR A 74 6.26 5.53 4.92
N GLY A 75 4.96 5.39 4.65
CA GLY A 75 3.91 5.78 5.60
C GLY A 75 3.68 7.29 5.72
N THR A 76 4.29 8.12 4.87
CA THR A 76 3.99 9.56 4.78
C THR A 76 3.15 9.86 3.54
N CYS A 77 2.05 10.62 3.71
CA CYS A 77 1.17 10.98 2.61
C CYS A 77 1.81 12.03 1.70
N LEU A 78 1.85 11.78 0.38
CA LEU A 78 2.42 12.71 -0.59
C LEU A 78 1.58 13.99 -0.82
N GLY A 79 0.30 13.99 -0.44
CA GLY A 79 -0.60 15.13 -0.66
C GLY A 79 -0.69 16.12 0.51
N CYS A 80 -0.41 15.67 1.74
CA CYS A 80 -0.50 16.53 2.93
C CYS A 80 0.66 16.38 3.92
N SER A 81 1.64 15.53 3.61
CA SER A 81 2.82 15.26 4.43
C SER A 81 2.52 14.73 5.84
N LYS A 82 1.28 14.30 6.11
CA LYS A 82 0.86 13.66 7.36
C LYS A 82 1.09 12.15 7.30
N PRO A 83 1.25 11.47 8.45
CA PRO A 83 1.32 10.02 8.48
C PRO A 83 0.05 9.38 7.90
N VAL A 84 0.25 8.32 7.12
CA VAL A 84 -0.80 7.43 6.64
C VAL A 84 -1.14 6.47 7.78
N PRO A 85 -2.43 6.27 8.13
CA PRO A 85 -2.81 5.32 9.17
C PRO A 85 -2.29 3.92 8.89
N ASP A 86 -1.78 3.22 9.90
CA ASP A 86 -1.23 1.87 9.76
C ASP A 86 -2.29 0.89 9.24
N GLU A 87 -3.54 0.99 9.72
CA GLU A 87 -4.70 0.20 9.23
C GLU A 87 -4.86 0.30 7.70
N ARG A 88 -4.54 1.46 7.12
CA ARG A 88 -4.57 1.66 5.67
C ARG A 88 -3.37 1.01 4.99
N LEU A 89 -2.18 1.08 5.58
CA LEU A 89 -0.97 0.43 5.05
C LEU A 89 -1.05 -1.09 5.17
N GLU A 90 -1.83 -1.62 6.11
CA GLU A 90 -2.12 -3.05 6.21
C GLU A 90 -3.00 -3.54 5.04
N ILE A 91 -4.01 -2.75 4.66
CA ILE A 91 -4.92 -3.10 3.56
C ILE A 91 -4.30 -2.76 2.19
N LEU A 92 -3.62 -1.61 2.09
CA LEU A 92 -3.03 -1.05 0.86
C LEU A 92 -1.60 -0.55 1.13
N PRO A 93 -0.61 -1.46 1.20
CA PRO A 93 0.77 -1.09 1.57
C PRO A 93 1.45 -0.16 0.55
N TYR A 94 1.04 -0.20 -0.72
CA TYR A 94 1.60 0.66 -1.76
C TYR A 94 0.99 2.07 -1.80
N THR A 95 0.04 2.39 -0.93
CA THR A 95 -0.66 3.68 -1.01
C THR A 95 0.30 4.88 -0.83
N ARG A 96 0.11 5.88 -1.67
CA ARG A 96 0.82 7.18 -1.61
C ARG A 96 0.06 8.25 -0.81
N HIS A 97 -1.20 8.01 -0.52
CA HIS A 97 -2.09 9.01 0.07
C HIS A 97 -2.85 8.48 1.28
N CYS A 98 -3.11 9.36 2.26
CA CYS A 98 -4.08 9.09 3.31
C CYS A 98 -5.51 9.13 2.75
N VAL A 99 -6.47 8.57 3.49
CA VAL A 99 -7.88 8.51 3.07
C VAL A 99 -8.42 9.89 2.70
N ALA A 100 -8.11 10.92 3.48
CA ALA A 100 -8.58 12.28 3.23
C ALA A 100 -8.03 12.85 1.91
N CYS A 101 -6.74 12.64 1.59
CA CYS A 101 -6.15 13.06 0.32
C CYS A 101 -6.70 12.26 -0.85
N GLN A 102 -6.87 10.95 -0.69
CA GLN A 102 -7.43 10.09 -1.73
C GLN A 102 -8.85 10.53 -2.11
N ARG A 103 -9.69 10.88 -1.13
CA ARG A 103 -11.06 11.38 -1.37
C ARG A 103 -11.13 12.71 -2.12
N ARG A 104 -10.05 13.50 -2.13
CA ARG A 104 -9.99 14.79 -2.86
C ARG A 104 -9.47 14.64 -4.28
N ALA A 105 -8.80 13.53 -4.59
CA ALA A 105 -8.20 13.26 -5.89
C ALA A 105 -9.03 12.33 -6.77
N ALA A 106 -10.12 11.77 -6.21
CA ALA A 106 -11.14 11.00 -6.92
C ALA A 106 -12.29 11.91 -7.32
#